data_AF-A0A2P5CMG5-F1
#
_entry.id   AF-A0A2P5CMG5-F1
#
_cell.length_a   1.000
_cell.length_b   1.000
_cell.length_c   1.000
_cell.angle_alpha   90.00
_cell.angle_beta   90.00
_cell.angle_gamma   90.00
#
_symmetry.space_group_name_H-M   'P 1'
#
loop_
_entity.id
_entity.type
_entity.pdbx_description
1 polymer ?
#
loop_
_entity_poly.entity_id
_entity_poly.type
_entity_poly.pdbx_seq_one_letter_code
_entity_poly.pdbx_strand_id
1 'polypeptide(L)'
;MQICWLWQTVRLEDDRGFQKFLDNVQYKCSGILRYERAFGPGYVSTGGIETTKEFVERLDLKPGQKILDVGCGIGGGDFNMSEKFDVEFVGIDLSINMISLALERAIGLKCSVEFEVADCTKKRIP
;
A
#
# COMPACT_ATOMS: atom_id res chain seq x y z
N MET A 1 31.05 22.78 -13.43
CA MET A 1 31.23 22.31 -12.04
C MET A 1 30.11 21.31 -11.76
N GLN A 2 30.43 20.02 -11.66
CA GLN A 2 29.44 18.96 -11.53
C GLN A 2 29.43 18.50 -10.06
N ILE A 3 28.29 18.62 -9.40
CA ILE A 3 28.10 18.15 -8.02
C ILE A 3 27.61 16.71 -8.10
N CYS A 4 28.37 15.79 -7.51
CA CYS A 4 28.02 14.38 -7.42
C CYS A 4 27.68 14.04 -5.97
N TRP A 5 26.47 13.54 -5.72
CA TRP A 5 26.03 13.12 -4.39
C TRP A 5 26.25 11.62 -4.24
N LEU A 6 27.02 11.24 -3.23
CA LEU A 6 27.20 9.85 -2.82
C LEU A 6 26.05 9.49 -1.87
N TRP A 7 25.09 8.69 -2.33
CA TRP A 7 24.03 8.19 -1.47
C TRP A 7 24.49 6.90 -0.79
N GLN A 8 24.49 6.91 0.54
CA GLN A 8 24.77 5.73 1.35
C GLN A 8 23.45 5.21 1.92
N THR A 9 23.11 3.96 1.59
CA THR A 9 22.01 3.26 2.25
C THR A 9 22.37 2.98 3.69
N VAL A 10 21.73 3.69 4.61
CA VAL A 10 21.87 3.47 6.05
C VAL A 10 20.84 2.42 6.46
N ARG A 11 21.29 1.35 7.13
CA ARG A 11 20.36 0.38 7.72
C ARG A 11 19.73 1.02 8.96
N LEU A 12 18.41 1.20 8.94
CA LEU A 12 17.66 1.51 10.16
C LEU A 12 17.63 0.25 11.03
N GLU A 13 18.22 0.35 12.22
CA GLU A 13 18.32 -0.77 13.17
C GLU A 13 17.06 -0.96 14.03
N ASP A 14 16.07 -0.07 13.96
CA ASP A 14 14.83 -0.15 14.76
C ASP A 14 13.56 0.25 13.98
N ASP A 15 13.06 -0.67 13.15
CA ASP A 15 11.80 -0.49 12.39
C ASP A 15 10.60 -0.32 13.33
N ARG A 16 10.68 -0.86 14.56
CA ARG A 16 9.60 -0.76 15.55
C ARG A 16 9.40 0.67 16.04
N GLY A 17 10.46 1.46 16.13
CA GLY A 17 10.39 2.89 16.44
C GLY A 17 9.71 3.69 15.32
N PHE A 18 10.06 3.40 14.07
CA PHE A 18 9.47 4.03 12.89
C PHE A 18 8.00 3.65 12.68
N GLN A 19 7.67 2.36 12.85
CA GLN A 19 6.29 1.86 12.84
C GLN A 19 5.44 2.51 13.93
N LYS A 20 5.94 2.57 15.17
CA LYS A 20 5.26 3.28 16.26
C LYS A 20 5.10 4.78 15.97
N PHE A 21 6.08 5.42 15.35
CA PHE A 21 5.97 6.83 14.94
C PHE A 21 4.86 7.02 13.91
N LEU A 22 4.85 6.20 12.86
CA LEU A 22 3.80 6.23 11.84
C LEU A 22 2.41 6.04 12.45
N ASP A 23 2.23 5.01 13.28
CA ASP A 23 0.94 4.68 13.89
C ASP A 23 0.47 5.71 14.93
N ASN A 24 1.39 6.45 15.58
CA ASN A 24 1.04 7.43 16.62
C ASN A 24 0.99 8.89 16.15
N VAL A 25 1.52 9.20 14.96
CA VAL A 25 1.61 10.58 14.45
C VAL A 25 0.81 10.74 13.17
N GLN A 26 1.23 10.11 12.07
CA GLN A 26 0.68 10.37 10.73
C GLN A 26 -0.50 9.45 10.36
N TYR A 27 -0.51 8.21 10.86
CA TYR A 27 -1.51 7.17 10.54
C TYR A 27 -2.25 6.67 11.78
N LYS A 28 -2.61 7.57 12.69
CA LYS A 28 -3.70 7.30 13.64
C LYS A 28 -4.98 7.00 12.86
N CYS A 29 -5.82 6.08 13.33
CA CYS A 29 -7.06 5.70 12.64
C CYS A 29 -7.93 6.91 12.25
N SER A 30 -7.99 7.94 13.11
CA SER A 30 -8.71 9.18 12.81
C SER A 30 -8.09 10.03 11.69
N GLY A 31 -6.77 9.97 11.51
CA GLY A 31 -6.05 10.59 10.39
C GLY A 31 -6.31 9.85 9.08
N ILE A 32 -6.25 8.51 9.11
CA ILE A 32 -6.54 7.64 7.96
C ILE A 32 -7.93 7.94 7.40
N LEU A 33 -8.96 7.94 8.25
CA LEU A 33 -10.34 8.22 7.84
C LEU A 33 -10.55 9.65 7.34
N ARG A 34 -9.78 10.62 7.87
CA ARG A 34 -9.79 12.01 7.36
C ARG A 34 -9.19 12.10 5.97
N TYR A 35 -8.08 11.40 5.72
CA TYR A 35 -7.46 11.34 4.40
C TYR A 35 -8.37 10.64 3.40
N GLU A 36 -8.98 9.52 3.78
CA GLU A 36 -9.99 8.86 2.94
C GLU A 36 -11.16 9.78 2.59
N ARG A 37 -11.66 10.56 3.55
CA ARG A 37 -12.72 11.54 3.25
C ARG A 37 -12.28 12.62 2.27
N ALA A 38 -11.00 12.98 2.26
CA ALA A 38 -10.46 14.02 1.38
C ALA A 38 -10.12 13.48 -0.02
N PHE A 39 -9.60 12.25 -0.11
CA PHE A 39 -9.11 11.66 -1.36
C PHE A 39 -10.07 10.67 -2.03
N GLY A 40 -11.11 10.23 -1.31
CA GLY A 40 -12.14 9.33 -1.80
C GLY A 40 -12.10 7.97 -1.10
N PRO A 41 -13.23 7.23 -1.10
CA PRO A 41 -13.33 5.93 -0.44
C PRO A 41 -12.25 4.96 -0.92
N GLY A 42 -11.49 4.38 0.02
CA GLY A 42 -10.40 3.44 -0.26
C GLY A 42 -9.03 4.07 -0.49
N TYR A 43 -8.90 5.40 -0.55
CA TYR A 43 -7.65 6.07 -0.92
C TYR A 43 -7.14 7.02 0.16
N VAL A 44 -5.85 6.92 0.50
CA VAL A 44 -5.18 7.76 1.51
C VAL A 44 -4.07 8.62 0.93
N SER A 45 -4.01 8.71 -0.40
CA SER A 45 -3.01 9.45 -1.17
C SER A 45 -3.67 10.19 -2.34
N THR A 46 -2.98 11.22 -2.84
CA THR A 46 -3.39 11.96 -4.03
C THR A 46 -3.39 11.07 -5.26
N GLY A 47 -4.48 11.08 -6.02
CA GLY A 47 -4.61 10.36 -7.29
C GLY A 47 -5.86 9.49 -7.37
N GLY A 48 -6.38 9.04 -6.23
CA GLY A 48 -7.66 8.34 -6.15
C GLY A 48 -7.78 7.18 -7.15
N ILE A 49 -9.00 6.98 -7.65
CA ILE A 49 -9.29 5.90 -8.61
C ILE A 49 -8.80 6.24 -10.02
N GLU A 50 -8.75 7.52 -10.39
CA GLU A 50 -8.34 7.97 -11.72
C GLU A 50 -6.86 7.69 -11.98
N THR A 51 -5.97 8.05 -11.06
CA THR A 51 -4.54 7.76 -11.18
C THR A 51 -4.26 6.26 -11.12
N THR A 52 -4.97 5.53 -10.26
CA THR A 52 -4.88 4.06 -10.23
C THR A 52 -5.22 3.47 -11.59
N LYS A 53 -6.30 3.95 -12.23
CA LYS A 53 -6.71 3.51 -13.56
C LYS A 53 -5.66 3.80 -14.63
N GLU A 54 -5.07 5.01 -14.64
CA GLU A 54 -4.01 5.37 -15.59
C GLU A 54 -2.75 4.51 -15.43
N PHE A 55 -2.33 4.22 -14.19
CA PHE A 55 -1.19 3.33 -13.95
C PHE A 55 -1.48 1.90 -14.43
N VAL A 56 -2.68 1.40 -14.17
CA VAL A 56 -3.07 0.04 -14.56
C VAL A 56 -3.19 -0.14 -16.06
N GLU A 57 -3.74 0.84 -16.76
CA GLU A 57 -3.80 0.84 -18.23
C GLU A 57 -2.40 0.75 -18.86
N ARG A 58 -1.35 1.18 -18.15
CA ARG A 58 0.04 1.07 -18.61
C ARG A 58 0.73 -0.24 -18.23
N LEU A 59 0.18 -1.00 -17.28
CA LEU A 59 0.78 -2.23 -16.76
C LEU A 59 0.44 -3.49 -17.59
N ASP A 60 -0.51 -3.42 -18.53
CA ASP A 60 -0.97 -4.54 -19.37
C ASP A 60 -1.23 -5.82 -18.54
N LEU A 61 -1.96 -5.66 -17.44
CA LEU A 61 -2.24 -6.75 -16.50
C LEU A 61 -3.05 -7.87 -17.15
N LYS A 62 -2.68 -9.11 -16.85
CA LYS A 62 -3.32 -10.32 -17.37
C LYS A 62 -3.93 -11.13 -16.22
N PRO A 63 -5.10 -11.75 -16.44
CA PRO A 63 -5.71 -12.63 -15.44
C PRO A 63 -4.73 -13.69 -14.91
N GLY A 64 -4.77 -13.93 -13.60
CA GLY A 64 -3.91 -14.88 -12.90
C GLY A 64 -2.49 -14.38 -12.62
N GLN A 65 -2.15 -13.13 -12.96
CA GLN A 65 -0.88 -12.53 -12.52
C GLN A 65 -0.92 -12.21 -11.03
N LYS A 66 0.24 -12.33 -10.39
CA LYS A 66 0.46 -11.97 -8.99
C LYS A 66 1.25 -10.69 -8.89
N ILE A 67 0.74 -9.73 -8.13
CA ILE A 67 1.26 -8.36 -8.03
C ILE A 67 1.61 -8.08 -6.57
N LEU A 68 2.77 -7.45 -6.36
CA LEU A 68 3.15 -6.89 -5.07
C LEU A 68 2.85 -5.39 -5.07
N ASP A 69 2.04 -4.94 -4.12
CA ASP A 69 1.88 -3.51 -3.85
C ASP A 69 2.68 -3.11 -2.60
N VAL A 70 3.54 -2.10 -2.74
CA VAL A 70 4.42 -1.62 -1.67
C VAL A 70 3.95 -0.25 -1.20
N GLY A 71 3.49 -0.19 0.05
CA GLY A 71 2.78 0.98 0.58
C GLY A 71 1.31 0.98 0.18
N CYS A 72 0.66 -0.18 0.26
CA CYS A 72 -0.72 -0.39 -0.19
C CYS A 72 -1.77 0.40 0.61
N GLY A 73 -1.38 0.93 1.79
CA GLY A 73 -2.28 1.67 2.67
C GLY A 73 -3.51 0.82 3.05
N ILE A 74 -4.70 1.34 2.74
CA ILE A 74 -5.98 0.70 3.10
C ILE A 74 -6.56 -0.19 1.98
N GLY A 75 -5.77 -0.44 0.92
CA GLY A 75 -6.07 -1.45 -0.10
C GLY A 75 -7.06 -1.05 -1.20
N GLY A 76 -7.52 0.20 -1.27
CA GLY A 76 -8.57 0.60 -2.22
C GLY A 76 -8.21 0.37 -3.69
N GLY A 77 -6.95 0.59 -4.06
CA GLY A 77 -6.45 0.28 -5.41
C GLY A 77 -6.44 -1.21 -5.67
N ASP A 78 -5.86 -2.01 -4.77
CA ASP A 78 -5.74 -3.46 -4.89
C ASP A 78 -7.09 -4.15 -5.05
N PHE A 79 -8.08 -3.76 -4.25
CA PHE A 79 -9.45 -4.28 -4.38
C PHE A 79 -10.04 -4.00 -5.75
N ASN A 80 -9.92 -2.74 -6.21
CA ASN A 80 -10.46 -2.33 -7.50
C ASN A 80 -9.80 -3.08 -8.67
N MET A 81 -8.48 -3.23 -8.60
CA MET A 81 -7.70 -3.89 -9.64
C MET A 81 -7.92 -5.39 -9.67
N SER A 82 -7.95 -6.04 -8.50
CA SER A 82 -8.20 -7.49 -8.39
C SER A 82 -9.56 -7.84 -8.99
N GLU A 83 -10.61 -7.09 -8.66
CA GLU A 83 -11.95 -7.32 -9.22
C GLU A 83 -12.01 -7.08 -10.74
N LYS A 84 -11.32 -6.05 -11.23
CA LYS A 84 -11.44 -5.63 -12.64
C LYS A 84 -10.58 -6.46 -13.61
N PHE A 85 -9.43 -6.97 -13.17
CA PHE A 85 -8.45 -7.64 -14.03
C PHE A 85 -8.21 -9.11 -13.68
N ASP A 86 -8.91 -9.65 -12.68
CA ASP A 86 -8.78 -11.04 -12.22
C ASP A 86 -7.32 -11.39 -11.87
N VAL A 87 -6.69 -10.49 -11.12
CA VAL A 87 -5.29 -10.60 -10.67
C VAL A 87 -5.23 -10.77 -9.16
N GLU A 88 -4.14 -11.38 -8.70
CA GLU A 88 -3.85 -11.59 -7.30
C GLU A 88 -2.93 -10.48 -6.78
N PHE A 89 -3.24 -9.93 -5.61
CA PHE A 89 -2.42 -8.91 -4.95
C PHE A 89 -1.88 -9.40 -3.62
N VAL A 90 -0.64 -9.01 -3.34
CA VAL A 90 -0.03 -9.03 -2.01
C VAL A 90 0.33 -7.59 -1.68
N GLY A 91 -0.49 -6.93 -0.87
CA GLY A 91 -0.24 -5.58 -0.37
C GLY A 91 0.62 -5.63 0.89
N ILE A 92 1.69 -4.82 0.92
CA ILE A 92 2.50 -4.62 2.11
C ILE A 92 2.52 -3.16 2.52
N ASP A 93 2.42 -2.91 3.82
CA ASP A 93 2.59 -1.58 4.42
C ASP A 93 3.33 -1.69 5.75
N LEU A 94 4.04 -0.64 6.13
CA LEU A 94 4.71 -0.57 7.43
C LEU A 94 3.73 -0.29 8.57
N SER A 95 2.61 0.40 8.29
CA SER A 95 1.62 0.78 9.30
C SER A 95 0.68 -0.36 9.63
N ILE A 96 0.59 -0.70 10.92
CA ILE A 96 -0.34 -1.71 11.43
C ILE A 96 -1.77 -1.23 11.26
N ASN A 97 -2.02 0.06 11.48
CA ASN A 97 -3.36 0.64 11.38
C ASN A 97 -3.89 0.58 9.94
N MET A 98 -3.03 0.80 8.95
CA MET A 98 -3.38 0.69 7.53
C MET A 98 -3.80 -0.73 7.17
N ILE A 99 -2.93 -1.72 7.47
CA ILE A 99 -3.18 -3.12 7.17
C ILE A 99 -4.39 -3.66 7.94
N SER A 100 -4.58 -3.24 9.19
CA SER A 100 -5.74 -3.65 9.97
C SER A 100 -7.05 -3.19 9.31
N LEU A 101 -7.10 -1.94 8.83
CA LEU A 101 -8.27 -1.42 8.12
C LEU A 101 -8.46 -2.08 6.74
N ALA A 102 -7.37 -2.37 6.02
CA ALA A 102 -7.42 -3.09 4.76
C ALA A 102 -7.99 -4.51 4.96
N LEU A 103 -7.50 -5.23 5.97
CA LEU A 103 -7.98 -6.57 6.33
C LEU A 103 -9.45 -6.55 6.74
N GLU A 104 -9.87 -5.58 7.56
CA GLU A 104 -11.29 -5.41 7.93
C GLU A 104 -12.19 -5.21 6.70
N ARG A 105 -11.71 -4.48 5.69
CA ARG A 105 -12.44 -4.23 4.44
C ARG A 105 -12.44 -5.42 3.50
N ALA A 106 -11.41 -6.25 3.54
CA ALA A 106 -11.34 -7.48 2.78
C ALA A 106 -12.38 -8.52 3.27
N ILE A 107 -12.84 -8.43 4.52
CA ILE A 107 -13.84 -9.35 5.07
C ILE A 107 -15.14 -9.28 4.24
N GLY A 108 -15.50 -10.42 3.64
CA GLY A 108 -16.72 -10.54 2.85
C GLY A 108 -16.59 -10.12 1.39
N LEU A 109 -15.44 -9.57 0.98
CA LEU A 109 -15.14 -9.36 -0.43
C LEU A 109 -14.64 -10.67 -1.06
N LYS A 110 -15.13 -10.96 -2.27
CA LYS A 110 -14.60 -12.05 -3.10
C LYS A 110 -13.48 -11.51 -3.99
N CYS A 111 -12.35 -11.17 -3.38
CA CYS A 111 -11.17 -10.68 -4.10
C CYS A 111 -9.91 -11.45 -3.68
N SER A 112 -8.98 -11.63 -4.62
CA SER A 112 -7.72 -12.34 -4.40
C SER A 112 -6.65 -11.38 -3.90
N VAL A 113 -6.91 -10.73 -2.77
CA VAL A 113 -6.02 -9.71 -2.18
C VAL A 113 -5.61 -10.14 -0.77
N GLU A 114 -4.31 -10.19 -0.53
CA GLU A 114 -3.70 -10.46 0.77
C GLU A 114 -2.99 -9.21 1.26
N PHE A 115 -3.03 -8.95 2.58
CA PHE A 115 -2.35 -7.80 3.18
C PHE A 115 -1.42 -8.26 4.30
N GLU A 116 -0.23 -7.68 4.37
CA GLU A 116 0.76 -7.97 5.41
C GLU A 116 1.46 -6.71 5.90
N VAL A 117 1.68 -6.63 7.20
CA VAL A 117 2.58 -5.63 7.77
C VAL A 117 4.02 -6.07 7.52
N ALA A 118 4.73 -5.40 6.61
CA ALA A 118 6.10 -5.76 6.27
C ALA A 118 6.95 -4.57 5.82
N ASP A 119 8.25 -4.64 6.14
CA ASP A 119 9.27 -3.75 5.58
C ASP A 119 9.71 -4.27 4.21
N CYS A 120 9.44 -3.50 3.16
CA CYS A 120 9.78 -3.85 1.78
C CYS A 120 11.29 -4.00 1.55
N THR A 121 12.14 -3.42 2.40
CA THR A 121 13.61 -3.57 2.32
C THR A 121 14.12 -4.88 2.91
N LYS A 122 13.27 -5.59 3.68
CA LYS A 122 13.63 -6.82 4.41
C LYS A 122 12.84 -8.02 3.94
N LYS A 123 11.62 -7.82 3.41
CA LYS A 123 10.75 -8.88 2.93
C LYS A 123 11.42 -9.61 1.76
N ARG A 124 11.50 -10.94 1.86
CA ARG A 124 11.82 -11.80 0.72
C ARG A 124 10.52 -12.33 0.15
N ILE A 125 10.29 -12.08 -1.13
CA ILE A 125 9.16 -12.59 -1.88
C ILE A 125 9.68 -13.78 -2.69
N PRO A 126 8.97 -14.92 -2.70
CA PRO A 126 9.38 -16.10 -3.45
C PRO A 126 9.45 -15.86 -4.97
#